data_AF-A0A6G3QL83-F1
#
_entry.id   AF-A0A6G3QL83-F1
#
_cell.length_a   1.000
_cell.length_b   1.000
_cell.length_c   1.000
_cell.angle_alpha   90.00
_cell.angle_beta   90.00
_cell.angle_gamma   90.00
#
_symmetry.space_group_name_H-M   'P 1'
#
loop_
_entity.id
_entity.type
_entity.pdbx_description
1 polymer ?
#
loop_
_entity_poly.entity_id
_entity_poly.type
_entity_poly.pdbx_seq_one_letter_code
_entity_poly.pdbx_strand_id
1 'polypeptide(L)' 'LDLRAFSGAHPVELIGGVRFPAIGELPYLLTLAGHGFYWFRLPPVTPSTSRRS' A
#
# COMPACT_ATOMS: atom_id res chain seq x y z
N LEU A 1 10.08 -4.00 8.33
CA LEU A 1 9.47 -4.52 7.09
C LEU A 1 9.97 -3.64 5.96
N ASP A 2 10.79 -4.19 5.06
CA ASP A 2 11.31 -3.44 3.91
C ASP A 2 10.33 -3.56 2.74
N LEU A 3 9.59 -2.49 2.46
CA LEU A 3 8.56 -2.46 1.43
C LEU A 3 9.03 -1.77 0.14
N ARG A 4 10.31 -1.41 0.04
CA ARG A 4 10.85 -0.67 -1.12
C ARG A 4 10.67 -1.40 -2.44
N ALA A 5 10.68 -2.74 -2.43
CA ALA A 5 10.41 -3.56 -3.61
C ALA A 5 8.99 -3.37 -4.19
N PHE A 6 8.07 -2.77 -3.43
CA PHE A 6 6.69 -2.48 -3.83
C PHE A 6 6.42 -0.97 -3.93
N SER A 7 7.48 -0.15 -4.07
CA SER A 7 7.35 1.30 -4.25
C SER A 7 6.42 1.61 -5.43
N GLY A 8 5.41 2.46 -5.21
CA GLY A 8 4.34 2.76 -6.16
C GLY A 8 3.10 1.85 -6.07
N ALA A 9 3.14 0.75 -5.30
CA ALA A 9 1.97 -0.10 -5.10
C ALA A 9 1.03 0.50 -4.05
N HIS A 10 -0.28 0.33 -4.25
CA HIS A 10 -1.33 0.78 -3.33
C HIS A 10 -1.84 -0.41 -2.50
N PRO A 11 -1.43 -0.54 -1.22
CA PRO A 11 -1.90 -1.63 -0.37
C PRO A 11 -3.41 -1.53 -0.17
N VAL A 12 -4.09 -2.68 -0.23
CA VAL A 12 -5.53 -2.76 0.07
C VAL A 12 -5.70 -3.63 1.31
N GLU A 13 -6.32 -3.07 2.35
CA GLU A 13 -6.66 -3.81 3.55
C GLU A 13 -7.73 -4.87 3.24
N LEU A 14 -7.50 -6.12 3.62
CA LEU A 14 -8.43 -7.22 3.33
C LEU A 14 -9.63 -7.29 4.27
N ILE A 15 -9.57 -6.65 5.44
CA ILE A 15 -10.66 -6.63 6.42
C ILE A 15 -11.65 -5.51 6.07
N GLY A 16 -11.17 -4.27 5.92
CA GLY A 16 -12.00 -3.10 5.63
C GLY A 16 -12.13 -2.75 4.15
N GLY A 17 -11.35 -3.36 3.26
CA GLY A 17 -11.32 -3.01 1.83
C GLY A 17 -10.72 -1.64 1.53
N VAL A 18 -10.16 -0.97 2.54
CA VAL A 18 -9.64 0.39 2.42
C VAL A 18 -8.34 0.39 1.62
N ARG A 19 -8.25 1.29 0.63
CA ARG A 19 -7.01 1.52 -0.12
C ARG A 19 -6.13 2.50 0.64
N PHE A 20 -4.90 2.08 0.88
CA PHE A 20 -3.87 2.92 1.47
C PHE A 20 -3.15 3.70 0.37
N PRO A 21 -2.45 4.80 0.72
CA PRO A 21 -1.66 5.53 -0.27
C PRO A 21 -0.55 4.63 -0.85
N ALA A 22 0.09 5.10 -1.92
CA ALA A 22 1.18 4.32 -2.53
C ALA A 22 2.33 4.15 -1.53
N ILE A 23 2.96 2.98 -1.53
CA ILE A 23 4.23 2.76 -0.83
C ILE A 23 5.27 3.67 -1.46
N GLY A 24 5.98 4.44 -0.64
CA GLY A 24 7.10 5.27 -1.07
C GLY A 24 8.39 4.90 -0.32
N GLU A 25 9.39 5.75 -0.45
CA GLU A 25 10.71 5.54 0.18
C GLU A 25 10.74 5.87 1.68
N LEU A 26 9.71 6.55 2.19
CA LEU A 26 9.60 6.90 3.61
C LEU A 26 8.91 5.79 4.42
N PRO A 27 9.23 5.64 5.72
CA PRO A 27 8.58 4.68 6.60
C PRO A 27 7.06 4.87 6.61
N TYR A 28 6.34 3.80 6.26
CA TYR A 28 4.89 3.77 6.35
C TYR A 28 4.47 3.62 7.81
N LEU A 29 3.89 4.68 8.38
CA LEU A 29 3.37 4.63 9.75
C LEU A 29 2.00 3.96 9.75
N LEU A 30 1.93 2.78 10.35
CA LEU A 30 0.69 2.05 10.61
C LEU A 30 0.41 2.10 12.11
N THR A 31 -0.69 2.75 12.50
CA THR A 31 -1.15 2.75 13.90
C THR A 31 -2.01 1.52 14.14
N LEU A 32 -1.43 0.46 14.69
CA LEU A 32 -2.20 -0.68 15.18
C LEU A 32 -2.87 -0.31 16.51
N ALA A 33 -4.19 -0.42 16.58
CA ALA A 33 -4.87 -0.52 17.87
C ALA A 33 -4.36 -1.79 18.59
N GLY A 34 -4.30 -1.77 19.93
CA GLY A 34 -3.73 -2.88 20.72
C GLY A 34 -4.31 -4.25 20.31
N HIS A 35 -3.43 -5.21 20.04
CA HIS A 35 -3.73 -6.55 19.48
C HIS A 35 -4.28 -6.61 18.04
N GLY A 36 -4.23 -5.51 17.29
CA GLY A 36 -4.57 -5.52 15.87
C GLY A 36 -3.56 -6.30 15.03
N PHE A 37 -4.01 -6.77 13.87
CA PHE A 37 -3.16 -7.26 12.79
C PHE A 37 -3.66 -6.64 11.48
N TYR A 38 -2.76 -6.11 10.66
CA TYR A 38 -3.12 -5.64 9.32
C TYR A 38 -2.73 -6.68 8.28
N TRP A 39 -3.70 -7.05 7.43
CA TRP A 39 -3.45 -7.89 6.26
C TRP A 39 -3.72 -7.10 4.99
N PHE A 40 -2.66 -6.80 4.27
CA PHE A 40 -2.73 -6.09 2.99
C PHE A 40 -2.53 -7.02 1.81
N ARG A 41 -3.26 -6.76 0.74
CA ARG A 41 -2.93 -7.23 -0.60
C ARG A 41 -2.18 -6.13 -1.33
N LEU A 42 -1.00 -6.46 -1.87
CA LEU A 42 -0.19 -5.58 -2.70
C LEU A 42 -0.45 -5.90 -4.17
N PRO A 43 -1.25 -5.10 -4.90
CA PRO A 43 -1.35 -5.25 -6.33
C PRO A 43 -0.02 -4.86 -7.00
N PRO A 44 0.30 -5.44 -8.17
CA PRO A 44 1.46 -5.01 -8.95
C PRO A 44 1.35 -3.51 -9.25
N VAL A 45 2.50 -2.84 -9.32
CA VAL A 45 2.59 -1.43 -9.71
C VAL A 45 2.12 -1.34 -11.15
N THR A 46 0.86 -0.98 -11.36
CA THR A 46 0.38 -0.62 -12.68
C THR A 46 1.01 0.73 -12.99
N PRO A 47 1.91 0.86 -13.97
CA PRO A 47 2.38 2.17 -14.39
C PRO A 47 1.12 2.97 -14.73
N SER A 48 0.99 4.14 -14.11
CA SER A 48 -0.10 5.05 -14.46
C SER A 48 0.14 5.42 -15.92
N THR A 49 -0.57 4.74 -16.82
CA THR A 49 -0.63 5.11 -18.22
C THR A 49 -1.32 6.46 -18.24
N SER A 50 -0.52 7.52 -18.09
CA SER A 50 -0.89 8.88 -18.44
C SER A 50 -1.14 8.85 -19.94
N ARG A 51 -2.38 8.55 -20.30
CA ARG A 51 -2.87 8.73 -21.66
C ARG A 51 -2.94 10.24 -21.86
N ARG A 52 -1.83 10.84 -22.31
CA ARG A 52 -1.80 12.17 -22.91
C ARG A 52 -2.84 12.18 -24.03
N SER A 53 -3.83 13.06 -23.91
CA SER A 53 -4.66 13.56 -25.00
C SER A 53 -4.49 15.06 -25.07
#